data_AF-U6DP65-F1
#
_entry.id   AF-U6DP65-F1
#
_cell.length_a   1.000
_cell.length_b   1.000
_cell.length_c   1.000
_cell.angle_alpha   90.00
_cell.angle_beta   90.00
_cell.angle_gamma   90.00
#
_symmetry.space_group_name_H-M   'P 1'
#
loop_
_entity.id
_entity.type
_entity.pdbx_description
1 polymer ?
#
loop_
_entity_poly.entity_id
_entity_poly.type
_entity_poly.pdbx_seq_one_letter_code
_entity_poly.pdbx_strand_id
1 'polypeptide(L)'
;AYQKQQDTLIVWSEAENYDLALSFQEKAGCDEIWEKICQVQGKDPSVDITQDLVDESEEERFDDMSSPGLELPSCELSRLEEIAELVASSLPSPLRREKLALALENEGYIKKLLELFHVCEDLENIEGLHHLYEIIKGIFLLNRTALFEVMFSEECIMDVIGCLEYDPALSQPRKHREFLTKTAKFKEVIPISDPELKQKIHQTYRVQYIQDMVLPTPSVFEENMLSTLHSFIFFNKVEIVGMLQEDEKFLTDLFAQLTDEATDEEKRQELVNFLKEFCAFSQTLQPQNRDAFFKTLSNMGILPALEVILGMDDTQV
;
A
#
# COMPACT_ATOMS: atom_id res chain seq x y z
N ALA A 1 -17.22 1.96 30.67
CA ALA A 1 -17.99 3.13 31.18
C ALA A 1 -19.02 3.58 30.15
N TYR A 2 -20.26 3.92 30.57
CA TYR A 2 -21.22 4.59 29.69
C TYR A 2 -21.12 6.10 29.88
N GLN A 3 -21.19 6.84 28.76
CA GLN A 3 -21.16 8.30 28.71
C GLN A 3 -22.35 8.84 27.92
N LYS A 4 -23.02 9.85 28.47
CA LYS A 4 -24.07 10.62 27.79
C LYS A 4 -23.46 11.86 27.17
N GLN A 5 -23.67 12.06 25.86
CA GLN A 5 -23.20 13.21 25.11
C GLN A 5 -24.37 13.92 24.41
N GLN A 6 -24.32 15.26 24.38
CA GLN A 6 -25.23 16.11 23.60
C GLN A 6 -26.72 15.79 23.79
N ASP A 7 -27.10 15.38 25.01
CA ASP A 7 -28.47 15.03 25.45
C ASP A 7 -29.17 13.88 24.71
N THR A 8 -28.65 13.39 23.59
CA THR A 8 -29.31 12.44 22.68
C THR A 8 -28.42 11.27 22.29
N LEU A 9 -27.24 11.16 22.89
CA LEU A 9 -26.24 10.16 22.53
C LEU A 9 -25.71 9.45 23.76
N ILE A 10 -25.63 8.12 23.71
CA ILE A 10 -25.03 7.29 24.75
C ILE A 10 -23.92 6.46 24.11
N VAL A 11 -22.69 6.59 24.62
CA VAL A 11 -21.49 5.92 24.10
C VAL A 11 -20.88 5.03 25.17
N TRP A 12 -20.39 3.85 24.79
CA TRP A 12 -19.62 2.99 25.67
C TRP A 12 -18.68 2.07 24.88
N SER A 13 -17.66 1.56 25.55
CA SER A 13 -16.80 0.50 25.03
C SER A 13 -17.34 -0.86 25.48
N GLU A 14 -17.61 -1.75 24.54
CA GLU A 14 -18.15 -3.10 24.79
C GLU A 14 -17.02 -4.13 24.94
N ALA A 15 -15.91 -3.97 24.21
CA ALA A 15 -14.70 -4.78 24.30
C ALA A 15 -13.46 -3.98 23.84
N GLU A 16 -12.26 -4.54 23.98
CA GLU A 16 -11.01 -3.95 23.50
C GLU A 16 -11.10 -3.61 21.99
N ASN A 17 -10.88 -2.35 21.62
CA ASN A 17 -11.09 -1.79 20.26
C ASN A 17 -12.52 -1.92 19.70
N TYR A 18 -13.55 -2.02 20.56
CA TYR A 18 -14.94 -2.15 20.16
C TYR A 18 -15.86 -1.17 20.90
N ASP A 19 -16.05 0.01 20.30
CA ASP A 19 -16.89 1.09 20.83
C ASP A 19 -18.27 1.14 20.14
N LEU A 20 -19.31 1.35 20.94
CA LEU A 20 -20.69 1.44 20.50
C LEU A 20 -21.30 2.79 20.90
N ALA A 21 -22.18 3.29 20.04
CA ALA A 21 -22.92 4.52 20.27
C ALA A 21 -24.40 4.34 19.89
N LEU A 22 -25.29 4.75 20.79
CA LEU A 22 -26.72 4.84 20.55
C LEU A 22 -27.11 6.31 20.39
N SER A 23 -27.57 6.67 19.20
CA SER A 23 -28.12 8.00 18.90
C SER A 23 -29.64 7.95 18.89
N PHE A 24 -30.24 8.78 19.74
CA PHE A 24 -31.68 8.89 19.90
C PHE A 24 -32.20 10.08 19.12
N GLN A 25 -33.32 9.89 18.42
CA GLN A 25 -33.99 10.97 17.71
C GLN A 25 -34.61 12.00 18.66
N GLU A 26 -35.00 11.59 19.88
CA GLU A 26 -35.62 12.44 20.88
C GLU A 26 -34.89 12.33 22.22
N LYS A 27 -34.64 13.48 22.87
CA LYS A 27 -34.01 13.55 24.20
C LYS A 27 -34.75 12.72 25.24
N ALA A 28 -36.08 12.70 25.21
CA ALA A 28 -36.89 11.94 26.16
C ALA A 28 -36.60 10.42 26.11
N GLY A 29 -36.36 9.86 24.92
CA GLY A 29 -35.98 8.45 24.77
C GLY A 29 -34.55 8.17 25.25
N CYS A 30 -33.63 9.11 25.03
CA CYS A 30 -32.27 9.04 25.57
C CYS A 30 -32.28 9.07 27.11
N ASP A 31 -33.06 9.98 27.71
CA ASP A 31 -33.21 10.12 29.15
C ASP A 31 -33.76 8.82 29.78
N GLU A 32 -34.78 8.19 29.19
CA GLU A 32 -35.36 6.95 29.70
C GLU A 32 -34.35 5.78 29.72
N ILE A 33 -33.54 5.65 28.67
CA ILE A 33 -32.51 4.61 28.60
C ILE A 33 -31.35 4.93 29.55
N TRP A 34 -30.97 6.20 29.66
CA TRP A 34 -29.93 6.63 30.60
C TRP A 34 -30.31 6.36 32.06
N GLU A 35 -31.55 6.64 32.45
CA GLU A 35 -32.07 6.33 33.79
C GLU A 35 -31.98 4.83 34.10
N LYS A 36 -32.31 3.96 33.13
CA LYS A 36 -32.19 2.50 33.29
C LYS A 36 -30.73 2.07 33.45
N ILE A 37 -29.81 2.62 32.67
CA ILE A 37 -28.37 2.33 32.78
C ILE A 37 -27.85 2.74 34.15
N CYS A 38 -28.16 3.97 34.60
CA CYS A 38 -27.77 4.47 35.92
C CYS A 38 -28.38 3.61 37.04
N GLN A 39 -29.64 3.18 36.92
CA GLN A 39 -30.28 2.31 37.90
C GLN A 39 -29.57 0.95 38.00
N VAL A 40 -29.22 0.32 36.89
CA VAL A 40 -28.51 -0.97 36.86
C VAL A 40 -27.12 -0.85 37.48
N GLN A 41 -26.44 0.28 37.28
CA GLN A 41 -25.10 0.53 37.82
C GLN A 41 -25.10 1.18 39.22
N GLY A 42 -26.26 1.44 39.81
CA GLY A 42 -26.39 2.06 41.13
C GLY A 42 -25.91 3.52 41.18
N LYS A 43 -26.03 4.25 40.07
CA LYS A 43 -25.58 5.63 39.90
C LYS A 43 -26.76 6.60 39.84
N ASP A 44 -26.51 7.86 40.16
CA ASP A 44 -27.52 8.92 40.06
C ASP A 44 -27.71 9.30 38.58
N PRO A 45 -28.95 9.39 38.04
CA PRO A 45 -29.20 9.76 36.64
C PRO A 45 -28.71 11.16 36.22
N SER A 46 -28.34 12.01 37.18
CA SER A 46 -27.77 13.34 36.91
C SER A 46 -26.31 13.33 36.48
N VAL A 47 -25.63 12.17 36.51
CA VAL A 47 -24.25 12.05 36.02
C VAL A 47 -24.22 11.90 34.50
N ASP A 48 -23.20 12.48 33.86
CA ASP A 48 -22.94 12.31 32.41
C ASP A 48 -22.03 11.10 32.13
N ILE A 49 -21.36 10.56 33.15
CA ILE A 49 -20.48 9.38 33.06
C ILE A 49 -20.75 8.48 34.27
N THR A 50 -21.00 7.20 34.00
CA THR A 50 -21.48 6.23 35.00
C THR A 50 -20.36 5.61 35.84
N GLN A 51 -19.12 5.57 35.32
CA GLN A 51 -17.94 5.10 36.04
C GLN A 51 -16.92 6.24 36.07
N ASP A 52 -16.35 6.52 37.24
CA ASP A 52 -15.16 7.37 37.29
C ASP A 52 -14.12 6.70 36.41
N LEU A 53 -13.58 7.46 35.44
CA LEU A 53 -12.40 7.04 34.71
C LEU A 53 -11.33 6.83 35.77
N VAL A 54 -11.16 5.58 36.22
CA VAL A 54 -9.90 5.18 36.82
C VAL A 54 -8.93 5.44 35.68
N ASP A 55 -8.09 6.44 35.87
CA ASP A 55 -6.96 6.76 34.99
C ASP A 55 -6.17 5.45 34.80
N GLU A 56 -6.53 4.62 33.82
CA GLU A 56 -5.56 3.75 33.14
C GLU A 56 -4.52 4.61 32.39
N SER A 57 -4.69 5.94 32.46
CA SER A 57 -3.71 6.99 32.17
C SER A 57 -2.70 7.25 33.30
N GLU A 58 -2.56 6.37 34.31
CA GLU A 58 -1.30 6.35 35.11
C GLU A 58 -0.08 5.95 34.25
N GLU A 59 -0.25 5.49 33.01
CA GLU A 59 0.83 5.47 32.00
C GLU A 59 0.92 6.74 31.12
N GLU A 60 -0.08 7.65 31.12
CA GLU A 60 -0.11 8.83 30.25
C GLU A 60 0.32 10.15 30.92
N ARG A 61 0.61 10.17 32.23
CA ARG A 61 1.13 11.38 32.92
C ARG A 61 2.66 11.57 32.82
N PHE A 62 3.33 10.87 31.92
CA PHE A 62 4.79 10.99 31.73
C PHE A 62 5.25 11.54 30.38
N ASP A 63 4.36 12.02 29.49
CA ASP A 63 4.80 12.48 28.16
C ASP A 63 4.59 13.98 27.84
N ASP A 64 4.11 14.79 28.80
CA ASP A 64 4.19 16.27 28.71
C ASP A 64 5.30 16.80 29.61
N MET A 65 6.55 16.52 29.19
CA MET A 65 7.78 17.29 29.44
C MET A 65 8.95 16.42 28.93
N SER A 66 9.32 16.58 27.66
CA SER A 66 10.56 16.00 27.08
C SER A 66 10.68 14.46 27.17
N SER A 67 9.85 13.71 26.44
CA SER A 67 10.24 12.34 26.08
C SER A 67 11.51 12.42 25.21
N PRO A 68 12.55 11.61 25.49
CA PRO A 68 13.56 11.34 24.47
C PRO A 68 12.84 10.89 23.21
N GLY A 69 13.33 11.29 22.03
CA GLY A 69 12.85 10.72 20.77
C GLY A 69 12.90 9.19 20.83
N LEU A 70 12.04 8.52 20.07
CA LEU A 70 12.18 7.07 19.91
C LEU A 70 13.57 6.81 19.29
N GLU A 71 14.51 6.28 20.07
CA GLU A 71 15.84 5.94 19.58
C GLU A 71 15.81 4.55 18.97
N LEU A 72 16.21 4.45 17.70
CA LEU A 72 16.30 3.16 17.02
C LEU A 72 17.56 2.41 17.50
N PRO A 73 17.46 1.11 17.78
CA PRO A 73 18.62 0.25 17.99
C PRO A 73 19.59 0.35 16.82
N SER A 74 20.91 0.25 17.08
CA SER A 74 21.89 0.14 16.00
C SER A 74 21.58 -1.09 15.13
N CYS A 75 21.66 -0.92 13.81
CA CYS A 75 21.51 -2.02 12.85
C CYS A 75 22.71 -2.99 12.99
N GLU A 76 22.56 -3.97 13.87
CA GLU A 76 23.55 -5.02 14.12
C GLU A 76 22.86 -6.38 14.17
N LEU A 77 23.54 -7.44 13.71
CA LEU A 77 23.00 -8.80 13.69
C LEU A 77 22.48 -9.27 15.06
N SER A 78 23.21 -8.94 16.13
CA SER A 78 22.84 -9.31 17.50
C SER A 78 21.63 -8.55 18.05
N ARG A 79 21.16 -7.50 17.37
CA ARG A 79 20.04 -6.65 17.78
C ARG A 79 18.80 -6.82 16.91
N LEU A 80 18.83 -7.73 15.92
CA LEU A 80 17.69 -7.93 15.02
C LEU A 80 16.41 -8.34 15.75
N GLU A 81 16.51 -9.16 16.81
CA GLU A 81 15.38 -9.53 17.66
C GLU A 81 14.79 -8.28 18.36
N GLU A 82 15.63 -7.47 18.98
CA GLU A 82 15.24 -6.20 19.64
C GLU A 82 14.54 -5.24 18.66
N ILE A 83 15.05 -5.12 17.44
CA ILE A 83 14.45 -4.27 16.39
C ILE A 83 13.08 -4.83 15.99
N ALA A 84 12.97 -6.14 15.79
CA ALA A 84 11.70 -6.78 15.43
C ALA A 84 10.64 -6.58 16.51
N GLU A 85 11.00 -6.75 17.79
CA GLU A 85 10.12 -6.50 18.93
C GLU A 85 9.70 -5.03 19.04
N LEU A 86 10.62 -4.10 18.81
CA LEU A 86 10.32 -2.67 18.80
C LEU A 86 9.31 -2.31 17.71
N VAL A 87 9.51 -2.82 16.49
CA VAL A 87 8.59 -2.59 15.37
C VAL A 87 7.22 -3.20 15.70
N ALA A 88 7.17 -4.47 16.09
CA ALA A 88 5.92 -5.17 16.39
C ALA A 88 5.11 -4.51 17.53
N SER A 89 5.78 -4.12 18.61
CA SER A 89 5.14 -3.45 19.76
C SER A 89 4.70 -2.01 19.46
N SER A 90 5.22 -1.39 18.40
CA SER A 90 4.84 -0.03 17.98
C SER A 90 3.60 -0.03 17.09
N LEU A 91 3.33 -1.10 16.34
CA LEU A 91 2.21 -1.16 15.37
C LEU A 91 0.81 -0.93 15.98
N PRO A 92 0.46 -1.49 17.16
CA PRO A 92 -0.89 -1.29 17.72
C PRO A 92 -1.16 0.16 18.18
N SER A 93 -0.11 0.92 18.55
CA SER A 93 -0.26 2.27 19.09
C SER A 93 -0.09 3.35 18.00
N PRO A 94 -1.10 4.20 17.75
CA PRO A 94 -0.99 5.28 16.76
C PRO A 94 0.18 6.23 17.00
N LEU A 95 0.39 6.65 18.26
CA LEU A 95 1.49 7.54 18.64
C LEU A 95 2.86 6.90 18.43
N ARG A 96 3.03 5.63 18.83
CA ARG A 96 4.31 4.91 18.64
C ARG A 96 4.59 4.64 17.17
N ARG A 97 3.57 4.28 16.37
CA ARG A 97 3.71 4.17 14.90
C ARG A 97 4.24 5.45 14.29
N GLU A 98 3.71 6.61 14.68
CA GLU A 98 4.15 7.90 14.16
C GLU A 98 5.60 8.21 14.57
N LYS A 99 5.96 8.02 15.85
CA LYS A 99 7.34 8.19 16.32
C LYS A 99 8.31 7.24 15.59
N LEU A 100 7.92 5.97 15.39
CA LEU A 100 8.71 4.96 14.68
C LEU A 100 8.91 5.32 13.20
N ALA A 101 7.85 5.71 12.51
CA ALA A 101 7.93 6.14 11.12
C ALA A 101 8.94 7.30 10.94
N LEU A 102 8.84 8.33 11.78
CA LEU A 102 9.74 9.48 11.72
C LEU A 102 11.20 9.11 12.01
N ALA A 103 11.44 8.17 12.93
CA ALA A 103 12.80 7.71 13.21
C ALA A 103 13.40 6.95 12.00
N LEU A 104 12.61 6.07 11.37
CA LEU A 104 13.02 5.30 10.19
C LEU A 104 13.30 6.18 8.96
N GLU A 105 12.56 7.28 8.80
CA GLU A 105 12.70 8.24 7.70
C GLU A 105 14.05 8.98 7.74
N ASN A 106 14.57 9.30 8.93
CA ASN A 106 15.71 10.23 9.08
C ASN A 106 17.11 9.58 9.11
N GLU A 107 17.21 8.26 9.25
CA GLU A 107 18.49 7.60 9.59
C GLU A 107 19.09 6.71 8.50
N GLY A 108 18.46 6.65 7.32
CA GLY A 108 18.81 5.68 6.27
C GLY A 108 18.70 4.24 6.78
N TYR A 109 17.83 4.02 7.77
CA TYR A 109 17.78 2.80 8.58
C TYR A 109 17.41 1.58 7.73
N ILE A 110 16.46 1.75 6.82
CA ILE A 110 16.03 0.70 5.87
C ILE A 110 17.21 0.18 5.06
N LYS A 111 18.05 1.05 4.50
CA LYS A 111 19.21 0.62 3.70
C LYS A 111 20.19 -0.21 4.54
N LYS A 112 20.46 0.21 5.78
CA LYS A 112 21.32 -0.55 6.71
C LYS A 112 20.73 -1.92 7.07
N LEU A 113 19.40 -2.03 7.22
CA LEU A 113 18.73 -3.32 7.42
C LEU A 113 18.88 -4.23 6.20
N LEU A 114 18.79 -3.68 4.99
CA LEU A 114 19.00 -4.44 3.75
C LEU A 114 20.47 -4.87 3.58
N GLU A 115 21.44 -4.07 4.03
CA GLU A 115 22.84 -4.50 4.11
C GLU A 115 23.02 -5.70 5.05
N LEU A 116 22.35 -5.70 6.22
CA LEU A 116 22.35 -6.85 7.12
C LEU A 116 21.66 -8.07 6.52
N PHE A 117 20.62 -7.86 5.72
CA PHE A 117 19.95 -8.94 5.00
C PHE A 117 20.91 -9.70 4.09
N HIS A 118 21.71 -9.00 3.29
CA HIS A 118 22.75 -9.62 2.46
C HIS A 118 23.73 -10.44 3.29
N VAL A 119 24.18 -9.91 4.44
CA VAL A 119 25.07 -10.64 5.36
C VAL A 119 24.39 -11.89 5.93
N CYS A 120 23.12 -11.80 6.31
CA CYS A 120 22.36 -12.94 6.81
C CYS A 120 22.17 -14.02 5.73
N GLU A 121 21.91 -13.64 4.48
CA GLU A 121 21.81 -14.58 3.36
C GLU A 121 23.15 -15.29 3.10
N ASP A 122 24.25 -14.53 3.06
CA ASP A 122 25.60 -15.05 2.82
C ASP A 122 26.06 -16.03 3.93
N LEU A 123 25.61 -15.80 5.17
CA LEU A 123 25.90 -16.66 6.33
C LEU A 123 24.88 -17.80 6.51
N GLU A 124 23.86 -17.89 5.66
CA GLU A 124 22.71 -18.80 5.83
C GLU A 124 22.06 -18.68 7.23
N ASN A 125 22.05 -17.46 7.81
CA ASN A 125 21.50 -17.18 9.14
C ASN A 125 19.97 -17.05 9.08
N ILE A 126 19.27 -18.19 9.12
CA ILE A 126 17.80 -18.24 9.00
C ILE A 126 17.08 -17.44 10.09
N GLU A 127 17.59 -17.46 11.33
CA GLU A 127 16.98 -16.70 12.44
C GLU A 127 17.04 -15.19 12.18
N GLY A 128 18.20 -14.69 11.73
CA GLY A 128 18.34 -13.29 11.33
C GLY A 128 17.43 -12.91 10.15
N LEU A 129 17.28 -13.81 9.16
CA LEU A 129 16.38 -13.60 8.02
C LEU A 129 14.90 -13.53 8.44
N HIS A 130 14.49 -14.35 9.40
CA HIS A 130 13.13 -14.29 9.97
C HIS A 130 12.88 -12.96 10.70
N HIS A 131 13.83 -12.48 11.51
CA HIS A 131 13.69 -11.16 12.13
C HIS A 131 13.60 -10.04 11.09
N LEU A 132 14.43 -10.10 10.04
CA LEU A 132 14.39 -9.12 8.95
C LEU A 132 13.08 -9.16 8.17
N TYR A 133 12.49 -10.34 7.95
CA TYR A 133 11.15 -10.48 7.39
C TYR A 133 10.13 -9.70 8.23
N GLU A 134 10.08 -9.94 9.55
CA GLU A 134 9.12 -9.29 10.46
C GLU A 134 9.34 -7.77 10.54
N ILE A 135 10.59 -7.32 10.56
CA ILE A 135 10.95 -5.89 10.53
C ILE A 135 10.43 -5.25 9.25
N ILE A 136 10.77 -5.79 8.07
CA ILE A 136 10.38 -5.21 6.77
C ILE A 136 8.86 -5.22 6.60
N LYS A 137 8.19 -6.30 7.02
CA LYS A 137 6.74 -6.39 7.04
C LYS A 137 6.11 -5.36 7.97
N GLY A 138 6.66 -5.18 9.17
CA GLY A 138 6.19 -4.17 10.11
C GLY A 138 6.39 -2.74 9.59
N ILE A 139 7.53 -2.43 8.98
CA ILE A 139 7.78 -1.14 8.32
C ILE A 139 6.75 -0.89 7.21
N PHE A 140 6.42 -1.92 6.43
CA PHE A 140 5.40 -1.83 5.38
C PHE A 140 4.02 -1.46 5.95
N LEU A 141 3.64 -2.05 7.09
CA LEU A 141 2.38 -1.80 7.79
C LEU A 141 2.29 -0.41 8.45
N LEU A 142 3.40 0.35 8.51
CA LEU A 142 3.34 1.77 8.89
C LEU A 142 2.61 2.61 7.84
N ASN A 143 2.51 2.13 6.59
CA ASN A 143 1.72 2.74 5.51
C ASN A 143 2.10 4.22 5.24
N ARG A 144 3.41 4.53 5.24
CA ARG A 144 3.97 5.88 5.04
C ARG A 144 4.63 6.03 3.69
N THR A 145 4.33 7.13 2.99
CA THR A 145 4.84 7.41 1.64
C THR A 145 6.37 7.48 1.60
N ALA A 146 6.99 8.20 2.54
CA ALA A 146 8.45 8.36 2.58
C ALA A 146 9.19 7.02 2.77
N LEU A 147 8.62 6.09 3.56
CA LEU A 147 9.19 4.76 3.72
C LEU A 147 9.04 3.94 2.43
N PHE A 148 7.89 4.01 1.77
CA PHE A 148 7.67 3.36 0.47
C PHE A 148 8.58 3.89 -0.63
N GLU A 149 8.86 5.19 -0.68
CA GLU A 149 9.83 5.75 -1.62
C GLU A 149 11.23 5.13 -1.47
N VAL A 150 11.68 4.91 -0.24
CA VAL A 150 12.96 4.24 0.03
C VAL A 150 12.88 2.74 -0.30
N MET A 151 11.88 2.03 0.22
CA MET A 151 11.73 0.59 0.03
C MET A 151 11.56 0.20 -1.43
N PHE A 152 10.81 0.99 -2.21
CA PHE A 152 10.51 0.70 -3.60
C PHE A 152 11.48 1.37 -4.58
N SER A 153 12.51 2.06 -4.09
CA SER A 153 13.60 2.55 -4.94
C SER A 153 14.26 1.39 -5.72
N GLU A 154 14.81 1.70 -6.89
CA GLU A 154 15.43 0.67 -7.75
C GLU A 154 16.51 -0.14 -7.04
N GLU A 155 17.29 0.51 -6.17
CA GLU A 155 18.35 -0.10 -5.39
C GLU A 155 17.83 -1.05 -4.32
N CYS A 156 16.66 -0.78 -3.73
CA CYS A 156 16.18 -1.48 -2.53
C CYS A 156 15.10 -2.52 -2.82
N ILE A 157 14.28 -2.34 -3.86
CA ILE A 157 13.04 -3.10 -4.03
C ILE A 157 13.26 -4.61 -4.14
N MET A 158 14.35 -5.03 -4.79
CA MET A 158 14.66 -6.46 -4.91
C MET A 158 15.08 -7.06 -3.58
N ASP A 159 15.80 -6.31 -2.76
CA ASP A 159 16.24 -6.75 -1.42
C ASP A 159 15.07 -6.78 -0.45
N VAL A 160 14.16 -5.80 -0.53
CA VAL A 160 12.89 -5.79 0.20
C VAL A 160 12.07 -7.05 -0.13
N ILE A 161 11.95 -7.39 -1.42
CA ILE A 161 11.28 -8.62 -1.84
C ILE A 161 12.03 -9.85 -1.30
N GLY A 162 13.37 -9.81 -1.28
CA GLY A 162 14.21 -10.85 -0.69
C GLY A 162 13.94 -11.07 0.79
N CYS A 163 13.87 -10.02 1.61
CA CYS A 163 13.48 -10.13 3.01
C CYS A 163 12.11 -10.80 3.16
N LEU A 164 11.17 -10.44 2.28
CA LEU A 164 9.81 -10.98 2.29
C LEU A 164 9.70 -12.44 1.81
N GLU A 165 10.78 -13.06 1.32
CA GLU A 165 10.83 -14.49 0.98
C GLU A 165 10.86 -15.38 2.23
N TYR A 166 11.37 -14.87 3.35
CA TYR A 166 11.70 -15.62 4.57
C TYR A 166 10.59 -15.56 5.63
N ASP A 167 9.34 -15.77 5.22
CA ASP A 167 8.20 -15.85 6.13
C ASP A 167 8.35 -17.02 7.14
N PRO A 168 8.45 -16.75 8.45
CA PRO A 168 8.62 -17.78 9.47
C PRO A 168 7.44 -18.77 9.56
N ALA A 169 6.27 -18.40 9.04
CA ALA A 169 5.10 -19.28 8.99
C ALA A 169 5.20 -20.36 7.90
N LEU A 170 6.16 -20.24 6.99
CA LEU A 170 6.36 -21.19 5.89
C LEU A 170 7.53 -22.12 6.17
N SER A 171 7.41 -23.39 5.74
CA SER A 171 8.47 -24.38 5.92
C SER A 171 9.70 -24.15 5.03
N GLN A 172 9.53 -23.39 3.94
CA GLN A 172 10.62 -23.01 3.04
C GLN A 172 10.39 -21.59 2.51
N PRO A 173 11.48 -20.84 2.25
CA PRO A 173 11.37 -19.51 1.66
C PRO A 173 10.66 -19.54 0.31
N ARG A 174 9.85 -18.53 0.06
CA ARG A 174 9.28 -18.31 -1.28
C ARG A 174 10.37 -17.82 -2.23
N LYS A 175 10.15 -18.00 -3.53
CA LYS A 175 11.13 -17.67 -4.57
C LYS A 175 10.66 -16.48 -5.41
N HIS A 176 10.32 -15.39 -4.74
CA HIS A 176 9.76 -14.18 -5.34
C HIS A 176 10.76 -13.47 -6.27
N ARG A 177 12.01 -13.28 -5.84
CA ARG A 177 13.08 -12.68 -6.65
C ARG A 177 13.40 -13.54 -7.87
N GLU A 178 13.45 -14.86 -7.70
CA GLU A 178 13.67 -15.79 -8.82
C GLU A 178 12.53 -15.69 -9.84
N PHE A 179 11.27 -15.66 -9.39
CA PHE A 179 10.13 -15.47 -10.27
C PHE A 179 10.22 -14.14 -11.04
N LEU A 180 10.47 -13.03 -10.35
CA LEU A 180 10.49 -11.70 -10.94
C LEU A 180 11.67 -11.46 -11.90
N THR A 181 12.78 -12.19 -11.73
CA THR A 181 13.99 -12.03 -12.56
C THR A 181 14.09 -13.04 -13.70
N LYS A 182 13.64 -14.28 -13.49
CA LYS A 182 13.80 -15.37 -14.48
C LYS A 182 12.51 -15.79 -15.16
N THR A 183 11.37 -15.70 -14.47
CA THR A 183 10.10 -16.24 -14.95
C THR A 183 9.21 -15.15 -15.54
N ALA A 184 9.07 -14.02 -14.84
CA ALA A 184 8.37 -12.85 -15.32
C ALA A 184 9.18 -12.22 -16.46
N LYS A 185 8.68 -12.34 -17.70
CA LYS A 185 9.31 -11.73 -18.87
C LYS A 185 8.65 -10.38 -19.13
N PHE A 186 9.43 -9.32 -19.02
CA PHE A 186 8.99 -8.02 -19.49
C PHE A 186 8.88 -8.04 -21.01
N LYS A 187 7.66 -7.85 -21.51
CA LYS A 187 7.34 -7.90 -22.94
C LYS A 187 7.07 -6.50 -23.45
N GLU A 188 7.99 -5.98 -24.23
CA GLU A 188 7.84 -4.69 -24.91
C GLU A 188 7.04 -4.91 -26.20
N VAL A 189 5.78 -4.45 -26.22
CA VAL A 189 4.98 -4.51 -27.44
C VAL A 189 5.52 -3.51 -28.47
N ILE A 190 5.92 -2.33 -28.01
CA ILE A 190 6.71 -1.35 -28.77
C ILE A 190 7.99 -1.08 -27.96
N PRO A 191 9.17 -0.98 -28.59
CA PRO A 191 10.40 -0.68 -27.88
C PRO A 191 10.30 0.66 -27.14
N ILE A 192 10.44 0.61 -25.82
CA ILE A 192 10.47 1.81 -25.00
C ILE A 192 11.91 2.34 -25.02
N SER A 193 12.11 3.60 -25.40
CA SER A 193 13.47 4.19 -25.49
C SER A 193 13.92 4.82 -24.17
N ASP A 194 12.97 5.34 -23.39
CA ASP A 194 13.23 6.04 -22.15
C ASP A 194 13.52 5.06 -20.99
N PRO A 195 14.73 5.06 -20.40
CA PRO A 195 15.05 4.20 -19.26
C PRO A 195 14.24 4.54 -18.01
N GLU A 196 13.83 5.80 -17.80
CA GLU A 196 13.05 6.20 -16.62
C GLU A 196 11.64 5.60 -16.68
N LEU A 197 11.00 5.65 -17.86
CA LEU A 197 9.72 4.99 -18.09
C LEU A 197 9.80 3.47 -17.83
N LYS A 198 10.87 2.80 -18.32
CA LYS A 198 11.07 1.36 -18.05
C LYS A 198 11.20 1.10 -16.55
N GLN A 199 12.01 1.89 -15.86
CA GLN A 199 12.21 1.79 -14.42
C GLN A 199 10.87 1.93 -13.68
N LYS A 200 10.04 2.92 -14.07
CA LYS A 200 8.71 3.14 -13.47
C LYS A 200 7.76 1.97 -13.72
N ILE A 201 7.74 1.40 -14.93
CA ILE A 201 6.95 0.21 -15.25
C ILE A 201 7.38 -0.98 -14.40
N HIS A 202 8.68 -1.25 -14.30
CA HIS A 202 9.22 -2.33 -13.47
C HIS A 202 8.92 -2.12 -11.98
N GLN A 203 9.09 -0.90 -11.47
CA GLN A 203 8.75 -0.56 -10.09
C GLN A 203 7.27 -0.83 -9.83
N THR A 204 6.38 -0.33 -10.70
CA THR A 204 4.93 -0.53 -10.57
C THR A 204 4.56 -2.01 -10.54
N TYR A 205 5.11 -2.80 -11.47
CA TYR A 205 4.88 -4.24 -11.52
C TYR A 205 5.35 -4.95 -10.24
N ARG A 206 6.55 -4.63 -9.75
CA ARG A 206 7.11 -5.21 -8.52
C ARG A 206 6.30 -4.84 -7.28
N VAL A 207 5.85 -3.58 -7.17
CA VAL A 207 5.02 -3.13 -6.05
C VAL A 207 3.64 -3.80 -6.09
N GLN A 208 3.01 -3.91 -7.26
CA GLN A 208 1.79 -4.69 -7.44
C GLN A 208 1.99 -6.17 -7.08
N TYR A 209 3.14 -6.75 -7.46
CA TYR A 209 3.45 -8.13 -7.08
C TYR A 209 3.55 -8.32 -5.56
N ILE A 210 4.20 -7.38 -4.85
CA ILE A 210 4.25 -7.40 -3.38
C ILE A 210 2.84 -7.35 -2.80
N GLN A 211 2.00 -6.44 -3.29
CA GLN A 211 0.60 -6.32 -2.88
C GLN A 211 -0.17 -7.63 -3.08
N ASP A 212 -0.11 -8.21 -4.27
CA ASP A 212 -0.99 -9.31 -4.65
C ASP A 212 -0.50 -10.68 -4.12
N MET A 213 0.81 -10.91 -4.10
CA MET A 213 1.38 -12.25 -3.85
C MET A 213 2.04 -12.40 -2.49
N VAL A 214 2.54 -11.31 -1.91
CA VAL A 214 3.30 -11.33 -0.66
C VAL A 214 2.41 -10.92 0.52
N LEU A 215 1.60 -9.88 0.35
CA LEU A 215 0.68 -9.37 1.36
C LEU A 215 -0.78 -9.43 0.87
N PRO A 216 -1.31 -10.62 0.52
CA PRO A 216 -2.69 -10.71 0.03
C PRO A 216 -3.64 -10.27 1.14
N THR A 217 -4.33 -9.15 0.94
CA THR A 217 -5.30 -8.61 1.89
C THR A 217 -6.43 -9.62 2.10
N PRO A 218 -6.56 -10.29 3.27
CA PRO A 218 -7.52 -11.39 3.44
C PRO A 218 -8.95 -10.90 3.62
N SER A 219 -9.19 -9.60 3.83
CA SER A 219 -10.52 -9.07 4.11
C SER A 219 -10.74 -7.63 3.62
N VAL A 220 -12.01 -7.34 3.28
CA VAL A 220 -12.51 -6.00 2.91
C VAL A 220 -12.30 -4.96 4.05
N PHE A 221 -12.04 -5.42 5.28
CA PHE A 221 -11.81 -4.55 6.43
C PHE A 221 -10.36 -4.04 6.53
N GLU A 222 -9.41 -4.68 5.85
CA GLU A 222 -8.00 -4.30 5.82
C GLU A 222 -7.63 -3.37 4.63
N GLU A 223 -8.59 -3.04 3.75
CA GLU A 223 -8.38 -2.14 2.60
C GLU A 223 -7.79 -0.77 3.01
N ASN A 224 -8.10 -0.30 4.21
CA ASN A 224 -7.59 0.97 4.72
C ASN A 224 -6.11 0.91 5.15
N MET A 225 -5.57 -0.29 5.46
CA MET A 225 -4.19 -0.45 5.96
C MET A 225 -3.15 -0.24 4.87
N LEU A 226 -3.50 -0.43 3.59
CA LEU A 226 -2.61 -0.30 2.43
C LEU A 226 -3.01 0.85 1.49
N SER A 227 -3.78 1.82 2.00
CA SER A 227 -4.24 2.98 1.24
C SER A 227 -3.11 3.80 0.60
N THR A 228 -1.97 3.93 1.29
CA THR A 228 -0.78 4.62 0.75
C THR A 228 -0.12 3.79 -0.35
N LEU A 229 -0.11 2.46 -0.24
CA LEU A 229 0.40 1.56 -1.28
C LEU A 229 -0.47 1.64 -2.54
N HIS A 230 -1.79 1.60 -2.39
CA HIS A 230 -2.72 1.78 -3.50
C HIS A 230 -2.50 3.13 -4.19
N SER A 231 -2.31 4.19 -3.40
CA SER A 231 -2.01 5.52 -3.91
C SER A 231 -0.67 5.56 -4.66
N PHE A 232 0.38 4.91 -4.14
CA PHE A 232 1.68 4.82 -4.80
C PHE A 232 1.57 4.15 -6.18
N ILE A 233 0.90 3.00 -6.26
CA ILE A 233 0.65 2.29 -7.52
C ILE A 233 -0.17 3.15 -8.48
N PHE A 234 -1.19 3.84 -7.96
CA PHE A 234 -2.04 4.74 -8.74
C PHE A 234 -1.23 5.89 -9.36
N PHE A 235 -0.43 6.61 -8.56
CA PHE A 235 0.38 7.73 -9.06
C PHE A 235 1.42 7.25 -10.08
N ASN A 236 2.05 6.10 -9.83
CA ASN A 236 2.96 5.50 -10.81
C ASN A 236 2.28 5.20 -12.15
N LYS A 237 1.05 4.65 -12.15
CA LYS A 237 0.29 4.40 -13.38
C LYS A 237 -0.04 5.70 -14.11
N VAL A 238 -0.43 6.75 -13.38
CA VAL A 238 -0.70 8.07 -13.96
C VAL A 238 0.55 8.63 -14.65
N GLU A 239 1.72 8.52 -14.02
CA GLU A 239 2.98 8.98 -14.61
C GLU A 239 3.40 8.14 -15.82
N ILE A 240 3.30 6.81 -15.76
CA ILE A 240 3.56 5.93 -16.91
C ILE A 240 2.69 6.34 -18.12
N VAL A 241 1.40 6.59 -17.88
CA VAL A 241 0.49 7.03 -18.94
C VAL A 241 0.88 8.40 -19.49
N GLY A 242 1.27 9.35 -18.63
CA GLY A 242 1.76 10.66 -19.03
C GLY A 242 3.00 10.58 -19.91
N MET A 243 4.02 9.84 -19.46
CA MET A 243 5.28 9.66 -20.21
C MET A 243 5.04 9.00 -21.58
N LEU A 244 4.19 7.98 -21.64
CA LEU A 244 3.80 7.34 -22.92
C LEU A 244 2.99 8.27 -23.82
N GLN A 245 2.14 9.13 -23.23
CA GLN A 245 1.35 10.10 -23.99
C GLN A 245 2.23 11.19 -24.62
N GLU A 246 3.33 11.57 -23.95
CA GLU A 246 4.29 12.57 -24.43
C GLU A 246 5.30 12.00 -25.44
N ASP A 247 5.49 10.67 -25.48
CA ASP A 247 6.34 9.99 -26.46
C ASP A 247 5.63 9.86 -27.82
N GLU A 248 5.71 10.92 -28.63
CA GLU A 248 5.15 10.95 -29.99
C GLU A 248 5.68 9.82 -30.87
N LYS A 249 6.95 9.43 -30.70
CA LYS A 249 7.55 8.36 -31.51
C LYS A 249 6.94 7.01 -31.15
N PHE A 250 6.84 6.71 -29.86
CA PHE A 250 6.21 5.48 -29.38
C PHE A 250 4.77 5.36 -29.91
N LEU A 251 3.97 6.43 -29.78
CA LEU A 251 2.59 6.43 -30.27
C LEU A 251 2.51 6.31 -31.79
N THR A 252 3.41 6.97 -32.53
CA THR A 252 3.46 6.85 -34.00
C THR A 252 3.77 5.42 -34.42
N ASP A 253 4.78 4.79 -33.81
CA ASP A 253 5.16 3.41 -34.10
C ASP A 253 4.04 2.42 -33.72
N LEU A 254 3.33 2.68 -32.60
CA LEU A 254 2.17 1.90 -32.16
C LEU A 254 1.06 1.89 -33.21
N PHE A 255 0.62 3.06 -33.67
CA PHE A 255 -0.46 3.16 -34.65
C PHE A 255 -0.05 2.72 -36.05
N ALA A 256 1.20 2.97 -36.44
CA ALA A 256 1.74 2.47 -37.70
C ALA A 256 1.70 0.94 -37.76
N GLN A 257 2.20 0.24 -36.73
CA GLN A 257 2.17 -1.22 -36.70
C GLN A 257 0.75 -1.79 -36.59
N LEU A 258 -0.14 -1.10 -35.88
CA LEU A 258 -1.51 -1.57 -35.72
C LEU A 258 -2.35 -1.45 -37.01
N THR A 259 -2.01 -0.48 -37.88
CA THR A 259 -2.67 -0.28 -39.19
C THR A 259 -1.95 -0.92 -40.38
N ASP A 260 -0.69 -1.35 -40.22
CA ASP A 260 0.06 -2.03 -41.27
C ASP A 260 -0.51 -3.43 -41.53
N GLU A 261 -0.85 -3.71 -42.80
CA GLU A 261 -1.33 -5.01 -43.26
C GLU A 261 -0.28 -6.11 -43.11
N ALA A 262 1.01 -5.76 -43.11
CA ALA A 262 2.12 -6.70 -42.95
C ALA A 262 2.35 -7.15 -41.50
N THR A 263 1.69 -6.50 -40.52
CA THR A 263 1.81 -6.89 -39.11
C THR A 263 1.16 -8.25 -38.87
N ASP A 264 1.92 -9.13 -38.21
CA ASP A 264 1.47 -10.46 -37.81
C ASP A 264 0.25 -10.38 -36.87
N GLU A 265 -0.64 -11.38 -36.94
CA GLU A 265 -1.87 -11.42 -36.16
C GLU A 265 -1.61 -11.49 -34.64
N GLU A 266 -0.63 -12.29 -34.20
CA GLU A 266 -0.23 -12.37 -32.79
C GLU A 266 0.29 -11.01 -32.32
N LYS A 267 1.12 -10.37 -33.15
CA LYS A 267 1.66 -9.05 -32.84
C LYS A 267 0.58 -7.98 -32.78
N ARG A 268 -0.39 -8.01 -33.70
CA ARG A 268 -1.52 -7.08 -33.71
C ARG A 268 -2.40 -7.27 -32.48
N GLN A 269 -2.65 -8.51 -32.05
CA GLN A 269 -3.39 -8.79 -30.82
C GLN A 269 -2.68 -8.23 -29.58
N GLU A 270 -1.34 -8.32 -29.50
CA GLU A 270 -0.58 -7.67 -28.43
C GLU A 270 -0.73 -6.15 -28.42
N LEU A 271 -0.66 -5.51 -29.59
CA LEU A 271 -0.83 -4.06 -29.75
C LEU A 271 -2.24 -3.62 -29.32
N VAL A 272 -3.26 -4.41 -29.67
CA VAL A 272 -4.65 -4.18 -29.25
C VAL A 272 -4.79 -4.34 -27.72
N ASN A 273 -4.21 -5.38 -27.14
CA ASN A 273 -4.26 -5.59 -25.69
C ASN A 273 -3.55 -4.46 -24.94
N PHE A 274 -2.38 -4.02 -25.43
CA PHE A 274 -1.70 -2.86 -24.90
C PHE A 274 -2.57 -1.60 -24.98
N LEU A 275 -3.18 -1.32 -26.14
CA LEU A 275 -4.04 -0.15 -26.32
C LEU A 275 -5.27 -0.19 -25.39
N LYS A 276 -5.86 -1.38 -25.20
CA LYS A 276 -6.95 -1.60 -24.23
C LYS A 276 -6.51 -1.28 -22.80
N GLU A 277 -5.35 -1.78 -22.35
CA GLU A 277 -4.81 -1.49 -21.02
C GLU A 277 -4.47 0.00 -20.87
N PHE A 278 -3.86 0.60 -21.90
CA PHE A 278 -3.51 2.02 -21.92
C PHE A 278 -4.76 2.91 -21.79
N CYS A 279 -5.85 2.54 -22.47
CA CYS A 279 -7.14 3.21 -22.35
C CYS A 279 -7.83 2.92 -21.00
N ALA A 280 -7.64 1.73 -20.41
CA ALA A 280 -8.15 1.42 -19.08
C ALA A 280 -7.47 2.28 -18.01
N PHE A 281 -6.15 2.45 -18.08
CA PHE A 281 -5.40 3.34 -17.18
C PHE A 281 -5.72 4.82 -17.41
N SER A 282 -6.12 5.24 -18.62
CA SER A 282 -6.55 6.63 -18.80
C SER A 282 -7.83 6.98 -18.01
N GLN A 283 -8.63 5.98 -17.61
CA GLN A 283 -9.80 6.21 -16.75
C GLN A 283 -9.43 6.63 -15.33
N THR A 284 -8.20 6.33 -14.88
CA THR A 284 -7.70 6.75 -13.57
C THR A 284 -7.14 8.19 -13.59
N LEU A 285 -6.99 8.79 -14.78
CA LEU A 285 -6.54 10.18 -14.91
C LEU A 285 -7.62 11.18 -14.46
N GLN A 286 -7.17 12.35 -14.01
CA GLN A 286 -8.07 13.49 -13.78
C GLN A 286 -8.77 13.90 -15.11
N PRO A 287 -10.00 14.45 -15.06
CA PRO A 287 -10.79 14.74 -16.26
C PRO A 287 -10.05 15.54 -17.34
N GLN A 288 -9.26 16.53 -16.93
CA GLN A 288 -8.48 17.37 -17.86
C GLN A 288 -7.39 16.57 -18.60
N ASN A 289 -6.64 15.74 -17.87
CA ASN A 289 -5.59 14.91 -18.44
C ASN A 289 -6.19 13.81 -19.32
N ARG A 290 -7.35 13.27 -18.93
CA ARG A 290 -8.10 12.30 -19.73
C ARG A 290 -8.58 12.89 -21.06
N ASP A 291 -9.07 14.13 -21.06
CA ASP A 291 -9.47 14.82 -22.30
C ASP A 291 -8.26 15.08 -23.21
N ALA A 292 -7.10 15.46 -22.63
CA ALA A 292 -5.86 15.61 -23.37
C ALA A 292 -5.40 14.28 -23.98
N PHE A 293 -5.46 13.20 -23.21
CA PHE A 293 -5.11 11.84 -23.65
C PHE A 293 -5.93 11.41 -24.87
N PHE A 294 -7.26 11.52 -24.81
CA PHE A 294 -8.11 11.14 -25.94
C PHE A 294 -7.93 12.04 -27.16
N LYS A 295 -7.62 13.33 -26.97
CA LYS A 295 -7.25 14.22 -28.09
C LYS A 295 -5.95 13.77 -28.76
N THR A 296 -4.92 13.41 -27.99
CA THR A 296 -3.67 12.88 -28.53
C THR A 296 -3.93 11.62 -29.35
N LEU A 297 -4.65 10.63 -28.79
CA LEU A 297 -4.97 9.41 -29.53
C LEU A 297 -5.81 9.66 -30.79
N SER A 298 -6.76 10.59 -30.73
CA SER A 298 -7.56 11.00 -31.89
C SER A 298 -6.70 11.60 -32.99
N ASN A 299 -5.73 12.45 -32.64
CA ASN A 299 -4.83 13.09 -33.61
C ASN A 299 -3.84 12.08 -34.23
N MET A 300 -3.45 11.06 -33.46
CA MET A 300 -2.52 10.01 -33.89
C MET A 300 -3.20 8.89 -34.71
N GLY A 301 -4.51 8.97 -34.94
CA GLY A 301 -5.22 8.06 -35.84
C GLY A 301 -5.80 6.81 -35.18
N ILE A 302 -6.25 6.90 -33.92
CA ILE A 302 -6.94 5.78 -33.25
C ILE A 302 -8.21 5.31 -33.98
N LEU A 303 -8.92 6.20 -34.68
CA LEU A 303 -10.15 5.86 -35.40
C LEU A 303 -9.88 4.94 -36.60
N PRO A 304 -8.96 5.28 -37.54
CA PRO A 304 -8.50 4.34 -38.58
C PRO A 304 -8.03 2.99 -38.01
N ALA A 305 -7.28 3.03 -36.91
CA ALA A 305 -6.82 1.84 -36.21
C ALA A 305 -7.98 0.94 -35.74
N LEU A 306 -9.01 1.52 -35.12
CA LEU A 306 -10.20 0.78 -34.69
C LEU A 306 -11.02 0.26 -35.88
N GLU A 307 -11.08 0.99 -36.99
CA GLU A 307 -11.75 0.53 -38.20
C GLU A 307 -11.08 -0.73 -38.78
N VAL A 308 -9.74 -0.75 -38.81
CA VAL A 308 -8.97 -1.95 -39.19
C VAL A 308 -9.25 -3.10 -38.23
N ILE A 309 -9.18 -2.88 -36.91
CA ILE A 309 -9.43 -3.93 -35.92
C ILE A 309 -10.86 -4.49 -36.02
N LEU A 310 -11.86 -3.63 -36.16
CA LEU A 310 -13.28 -4.04 -36.22
C LEU A 310 -13.66 -4.64 -37.58
N GLY A 311 -12.93 -4.30 -38.65
CA GLY A 311 -13.10 -4.88 -39.98
C GLY A 311 -12.41 -6.24 -40.15
N MET A 312 -11.56 -6.63 -39.21
CA MET A 312 -11.03 -7.98 -39.11
C MET A 312 -12.11 -8.86 -38.46
N ASP A 313 -12.79 -9.66 -39.27
CA ASP A 313 -13.73 -10.68 -38.79
C ASP A 313 -13.00 -11.64 -37.85
N ASP A 314 -13.16 -11.47 -36.53
CA ASP A 314 -12.58 -12.38 -35.57
C ASP A 314 -13.65 -13.26 -34.93
N THR A 315 -13.67 -14.53 -35.36
CA THR A 315 -14.50 -15.62 -34.86
C THR A 315 -14.13 -16.10 -33.44
N GLN A 316 -13.30 -15.37 -32.68
CA GLN A 316 -12.93 -15.74 -31.32
C GLN A 316 -12.85 -14.50 -30.40
N VAL A 317 -14.03 -13.94 -30.08
CA VAL A 317 -14.28 -13.21 -28.82
C VAL A 317 -15.06 -14.12 -27.89
#